data_AF-A0A1S3T831-F1
#
_entry.id   AF-A0A1S3T831-F1
#
_cell.length_a   1.000
_cell.length_b   1.000
_cell.length_c   1.000
_cell.angle_alpha   90.00
_cell.angle_beta   90.00
_cell.angle_gamma   90.00
#
_symmetry.space_group_name_H-M   'P 1'
#
loop_
_entity.id
_entity.type
_entity.pdbx_description
1 polymer ?
#
loop_
_entity_poly.entity_id
_entity_poly.type
_entity_poly.pdbx_seq_one_letter_code
_entity_poly.pdbx_strand_id
1 'polypeptide(L)'
;MLDAKLIATPLQPHIQLTTTGDPFSDLTQLRSLIGALQYLIITRPELSYAVNLVSQFLQAPTTDHFQAVKRILRYVKGTMSYGLSFTRGASPNVLGYSDADWARCIETRRSTYGYSIFLGDNLVSWSAKKQPTVARSSCESEYRAMANAAAELIWLTHLLHDLHISHQAPTLLCDNKSAIFLSQNPVAHKHAKHIDIDYHFIQELVLSHKLITQFIPSDLQLADIFIKSLPRPLFQFFRAKLHVGPNLTLCLRGDDRK
;
A
#
# COMPACT_ATOMS: atom_id res chain seq x y z
N MET A 1 -4.25 -27.41 3.13
CA MET A 1 -3.18 -26.41 3.41
C MET A 1 -2.33 -26.73 4.63
N LEU A 2 -2.80 -27.55 5.59
CA LEU A 2 -2.08 -27.88 6.82
C LEU A 2 -0.71 -28.54 6.61
N ASP A 3 -0.47 -29.20 5.47
CA ASP A 3 0.83 -29.81 5.13
C ASP A 3 1.64 -29.04 4.07
N ALA A 4 1.14 -27.90 3.60
CA ALA A 4 1.81 -27.11 2.56
C ALA A 4 3.18 -26.55 3.02
N LYS A 5 4.19 -26.63 2.15
CA LYS A 5 5.53 -26.06 2.40
C LYS A 5 5.46 -24.54 2.58
N LEU A 6 6.11 -24.01 3.63
CA LEU A 6 6.09 -22.58 3.94
C LEU A 6 6.89 -21.76 2.92
N ILE A 7 6.54 -20.48 2.77
CA ILE A 7 7.21 -19.53 1.88
C ILE A 7 7.44 -18.20 2.63
N ALA A 8 8.54 -17.50 2.31
CA ALA A 8 8.95 -16.28 2.99
C ALA A 8 8.36 -14.98 2.42
N THR A 9 7.76 -15.00 1.22
CA THR A 9 7.15 -13.82 0.58
C THR A 9 5.82 -14.17 -0.10
N PRO A 10 4.79 -13.30 -0.04
CA PRO A 10 3.46 -13.61 -0.59
C PRO A 10 3.47 -13.75 -2.12
N LEU A 11 4.36 -13.03 -2.82
CA LEU A 11 4.55 -13.09 -4.27
C LEU A 11 6.00 -13.42 -4.64
N GLN A 12 6.21 -13.89 -5.86
CA GLN A 12 7.54 -13.96 -6.46
C GLN A 12 7.95 -12.56 -6.95
N PRO A 13 9.23 -12.17 -6.82
CA PRO A 13 9.70 -10.91 -7.37
C PRO A 13 9.42 -10.83 -8.88
N HIS A 14 9.00 -9.65 -9.33
CA HIS A 14 8.67 -9.35 -10.72
C HIS A 14 7.54 -10.20 -11.33
N ILE A 15 6.71 -10.86 -10.53
CA ILE A 15 5.56 -11.62 -11.04
C ILE A 15 4.69 -10.76 -11.95
N GLN A 16 4.23 -11.37 -13.04
CA GLN A 16 3.29 -10.81 -13.99
C GLN A 16 2.13 -11.80 -14.11
N LEU A 17 0.93 -11.32 -13.85
CA LEU A 17 -0.31 -12.07 -14.02
C LEU A 17 -1.07 -11.47 -15.20
N THR A 18 -1.65 -12.35 -16.01
CA THR A 18 -2.33 -12.01 -17.26
C THR A 18 -3.61 -12.82 -17.38
N THR A 19 -4.59 -12.29 -18.10
CA THR A 19 -5.84 -13.00 -18.41
C THR A 19 -5.65 -14.18 -19.37
N THR A 20 -4.50 -14.27 -20.05
CA THR A 20 -4.16 -15.42 -20.89
C THR A 20 -3.75 -16.62 -20.05
N GLY A 21 -4.39 -17.77 -20.25
CA GLY A 21 -4.04 -19.04 -19.61
C GLY A 21 -5.24 -19.97 -19.48
N ASP A 22 -5.01 -21.14 -18.88
CA ASP A 22 -6.08 -22.12 -18.66
C ASP A 22 -7.10 -21.60 -17.63
N PRO A 23 -8.39 -21.49 -17.99
CA PRO A 23 -9.42 -21.03 -17.08
C PRO A 23 -9.51 -21.88 -15.81
N PHE A 24 -9.67 -21.23 -14.67
CA PHE A 24 -9.93 -21.92 -13.42
C PHE A 24 -11.43 -22.19 -13.25
N SER A 25 -11.82 -23.44 -13.02
CA SER A 25 -13.22 -23.87 -13.03
C SER A 25 -14.03 -23.43 -11.80
N ASP A 26 -13.42 -23.40 -10.61
CA ASP A 26 -14.12 -23.10 -9.36
C ASP A 26 -14.01 -21.62 -8.95
N LEU A 27 -14.82 -20.77 -9.62
CA LEU A 27 -14.84 -19.33 -9.34
C LEU A 27 -15.23 -19.01 -7.90
N THR A 28 -16.13 -19.81 -7.31
CA THR A 28 -16.66 -19.60 -5.96
C THR A 28 -15.56 -19.81 -4.92
N GLN A 29 -14.77 -20.89 -5.05
CA GLN A 29 -13.63 -21.14 -4.18
C GLN A 29 -12.61 -20.00 -4.25
N LEU A 30 -12.23 -19.57 -5.45
CA LEU A 30 -11.24 -18.49 -5.60
C LEU A 30 -11.75 -17.18 -4.98
N ARG A 31 -13.00 -16.79 -5.26
CA ARG A 31 -13.61 -15.57 -4.72
C ARG A 31 -13.71 -15.61 -3.20
N SER A 32 -14.10 -16.75 -2.63
CA SER A 32 -14.15 -16.96 -1.19
C SER A 32 -12.77 -16.80 -0.54
N LEU A 33 -11.72 -17.40 -1.11
CA LEU A 33 -10.35 -17.27 -0.61
C LEU A 33 -9.83 -15.84 -0.69
N ILE A 34 -10.07 -15.15 -1.82
CA ILE A 34 -9.66 -13.75 -1.97
C ILE A 34 -10.43 -12.84 -1.01
N GLY A 35 -11.72 -13.09 -0.79
CA GLY A 35 -12.53 -12.38 0.20
C GLY A 35 -12.00 -12.54 1.63
N ALA A 36 -11.63 -13.77 2.02
CA ALA A 36 -11.01 -14.02 3.32
C ALA A 36 -9.64 -13.32 3.45
N LEU A 37 -8.83 -13.34 2.40
CA LEU A 37 -7.56 -12.61 2.36
C LEU A 37 -7.75 -11.09 2.44
N GLN A 38 -8.80 -10.55 1.82
CA GLN A 38 -9.16 -9.13 1.89
C GLN A 38 -9.49 -8.69 3.33
N TYR A 39 -10.07 -9.58 4.14
CA TYR A 39 -10.26 -9.30 5.56
C TYR A 39 -8.93 -9.33 6.33
N LEU A 40 -8.05 -10.27 5.99
CA LEU A 40 -6.76 -10.43 6.67
C LEU A 40 -5.85 -9.19 6.52
N ILE A 41 -5.92 -8.46 5.41
CA ILE A 41 -5.07 -7.28 5.20
C ILE A 41 -5.32 -6.16 6.22
N ILE A 42 -6.45 -6.17 6.93
CA ILE A 42 -6.78 -5.23 8.03
C ILE A 42 -5.74 -5.32 9.15
N THR A 43 -5.19 -6.51 9.41
CA THR A 43 -4.16 -6.73 10.44
C THR A 43 -2.79 -7.10 9.85
N ARG A 44 -2.74 -7.30 8.52
CA ARG A 44 -1.59 -7.78 7.75
C ARG A 44 -1.34 -6.92 6.52
N PRO A 45 -0.92 -5.66 6.73
CA PRO A 45 -0.74 -4.69 5.63
C PRO A 45 0.24 -5.17 4.57
N GLU A 46 1.26 -5.97 4.93
CA GLU A 46 2.26 -6.46 3.98
C GLU A 46 1.68 -7.40 2.90
N LEU A 47 0.44 -7.88 3.09
CA LEU A 47 -0.30 -8.68 2.11
C LEU A 47 -1.05 -7.82 1.09
N SER A 48 -1.25 -6.53 1.35
CA SER A 48 -2.21 -5.69 0.61
C SER A 48 -1.95 -5.68 -0.89
N TYR A 49 -0.68 -5.55 -1.31
CA TYR A 49 -0.32 -5.60 -2.72
C TYR A 49 -0.64 -6.96 -3.36
N ALA A 50 -0.28 -8.05 -2.68
CA ALA A 50 -0.48 -9.39 -3.20
C ALA A 50 -1.96 -9.72 -3.37
N VAL A 51 -2.77 -9.35 -2.39
CA VAL A 51 -4.23 -9.55 -2.42
C VAL A 51 -4.87 -8.65 -3.49
N ASN A 52 -4.47 -7.37 -3.58
CA ASN A 52 -4.95 -6.46 -4.61
C ASN A 52 -4.61 -6.95 -6.02
N LEU A 53 -3.43 -7.54 -6.23
CA LEU A 53 -3.03 -8.06 -7.54
C LEU A 53 -3.93 -9.22 -7.98
N VAL A 54 -4.15 -10.21 -7.12
CA VAL A 54 -4.98 -11.38 -7.48
C VAL A 54 -6.47 -11.04 -7.57
N SER A 55 -6.95 -10.03 -6.84
CA SER A 55 -8.35 -9.59 -6.88
C SER A 55 -8.74 -8.93 -8.21
N GLN A 56 -7.77 -8.55 -9.05
CA GLN A 56 -8.05 -7.96 -10.36
C GLN A 56 -8.63 -8.96 -11.37
N PHE A 57 -8.50 -10.27 -11.10
CA PHE A 57 -8.84 -11.33 -12.05
C PHE A 57 -10.07 -12.15 -11.63
N LEU A 58 -10.93 -11.61 -10.76
CA LEU A 58 -12.11 -12.33 -10.21
C LEU A 58 -13.20 -12.66 -11.25
N GLN A 59 -13.22 -11.95 -12.38
CA GLN A 59 -14.19 -12.16 -13.46
C GLN A 59 -13.83 -13.39 -14.31
N ALA A 60 -12.55 -13.52 -14.69
CA ALA A 60 -12.04 -14.60 -15.52
C ALA A 60 -10.68 -15.07 -14.99
N PRO A 61 -10.64 -15.83 -13.88
CA PRO A 61 -9.39 -16.31 -13.32
C PRO A 61 -8.82 -17.50 -14.10
N THR A 62 -7.49 -17.62 -14.08
CA THR A 62 -6.74 -18.72 -14.66
C THR A 62 -6.15 -19.59 -13.55
N THR A 63 -5.62 -20.75 -13.93
CA THR A 63 -4.88 -21.63 -13.01
C THR A 63 -3.71 -20.89 -12.34
N ASP A 64 -3.02 -19.99 -13.05
CA ASP A 64 -1.92 -19.19 -12.51
C ASP A 64 -2.39 -18.21 -11.43
N HIS A 65 -3.55 -17.60 -11.59
CA HIS A 65 -4.17 -16.78 -10.54
C HIS A 65 -4.42 -17.59 -9.28
N PHE A 66 -4.92 -18.82 -9.41
CA PHE A 66 -5.11 -19.71 -8.27
C PHE A 66 -3.78 -20.16 -7.64
N GLN A 67 -2.72 -20.38 -8.43
CA GLN A 67 -1.37 -20.66 -7.90
C GLN A 67 -0.82 -19.47 -7.09
N ALA A 68 -1.05 -18.24 -7.55
CA ALA A 68 -0.68 -17.03 -6.81
C ALA A 68 -1.43 -16.94 -5.46
N VAL A 69 -2.74 -17.20 -5.45
CA VAL A 69 -3.53 -17.27 -4.20
C VAL A 69 -2.99 -18.35 -3.26
N LYS A 70 -2.71 -19.56 -3.76
CA LYS A 70 -2.08 -20.62 -2.96
C LYS A 70 -0.74 -20.20 -2.38
N ARG A 71 0.07 -19.44 -3.12
CA ARG A 71 1.34 -18.89 -2.62
C ARG A 71 1.12 -17.94 -1.45
N ILE A 72 0.17 -17.00 -1.56
CA ILE A 72 -0.19 -16.07 -0.48
C ILE A 72 -0.57 -16.86 0.78
N LEU A 73 -1.44 -17.85 0.64
CA LEU A 73 -1.88 -18.71 1.75
C LEU A 73 -0.72 -19.50 2.39
N ARG A 74 0.28 -19.94 1.60
CA ARG A 74 1.51 -20.58 2.12
C ARG A 74 2.38 -19.62 2.94
N TYR A 75 2.42 -18.34 2.55
CA TYR A 75 3.08 -17.31 3.35
C TYR A 75 2.32 -17.03 4.65
N VAL A 76 0.98 -16.88 4.58
CA VAL A 76 0.12 -16.71 5.77
C VAL A 76 0.32 -17.86 6.75
N LYS A 77 0.33 -19.11 6.26
CA LYS A 77 0.62 -20.29 7.07
C LYS A 77 1.97 -20.19 7.80
N GLY A 78 3.01 -19.72 7.12
CA GLY A 78 4.34 -19.55 7.72
C GLY A 78 4.44 -18.39 8.70
N THR A 79 3.41 -17.55 8.77
CA THR A 79 3.38 -16.31 9.55
C THR A 79 2.06 -16.19 10.32
N MET A 80 1.47 -17.31 10.77
CA MET A 80 0.16 -17.28 11.44
C MET A 80 0.15 -16.47 12.74
N SER A 81 1.31 -16.38 13.41
CA SER A 81 1.49 -15.58 14.62
C SER A 81 1.82 -14.12 14.33
N TYR A 82 1.87 -13.69 13.07
CA TYR A 82 2.23 -12.33 12.73
C TYR A 82 1.01 -11.44 12.70
N GLY A 83 1.18 -10.19 13.13
CA GLY A 83 0.16 -9.15 13.06
C GLY A 83 0.78 -7.78 13.29
N LEU A 84 0.00 -6.73 13.06
CA LEU A 84 0.36 -5.38 13.47
C LEU A 84 0.56 -5.31 14.98
N SER A 85 1.56 -4.54 15.39
CA SER A 85 1.85 -4.25 16.79
C SER A 85 1.83 -2.74 17.00
N PHE A 86 1.18 -2.33 18.10
CA PHE A 86 1.06 -0.95 18.50
C PHE A 86 1.83 -0.73 19.79
N THR A 87 2.65 0.31 19.81
CA THR A 87 3.39 0.74 21.00
C THR A 87 2.93 2.13 21.40
N ARG A 88 3.05 2.46 22.69
CA ARG A 88 2.80 3.83 23.14
C ARG A 88 3.77 4.78 22.45
N GLY A 89 3.26 5.65 21.57
CA GLY A 89 4.05 6.63 20.85
C GLY A 89 4.54 7.75 21.76
N ALA A 90 5.72 8.29 21.47
CA ALA A 90 6.29 9.45 22.17
C ALA A 90 5.66 10.79 21.72
N SER A 91 5.21 10.87 20.47
CA SER A 91 4.54 12.04 19.90
C SER A 91 3.41 11.65 18.94
N PRO A 92 2.38 12.50 18.78
CA PRO A 92 1.30 12.29 17.82
C PRO A 92 1.67 12.80 16.42
N ASN A 93 2.95 12.72 16.03
CA ASN A 93 3.39 13.18 14.73
C ASN A 93 2.86 12.27 13.63
N VAL A 94 2.38 12.85 12.53
CA VAL A 94 1.82 12.11 11.41
C VAL A 94 2.83 12.09 10.26
N LEU A 95 3.19 10.90 9.79
CA LEU A 95 4.15 10.69 8.71
C LEU A 95 3.57 9.76 7.65
N GLY A 96 3.46 10.24 6.42
CA GLY A 96 3.02 9.48 5.26
C GLY A 96 4.18 9.15 4.31
N TYR A 97 4.12 7.98 3.71
CA TYR A 97 4.95 7.55 2.59
C TYR A 97 4.02 7.31 1.40
N SER A 98 4.39 7.77 0.21
CA SER A 98 3.64 7.55 -1.03
C SER A 98 4.59 7.17 -2.16
N ASP A 99 4.13 6.23 -2.99
CA ASP A 99 4.87 5.72 -4.15
C ASP A 99 3.89 5.19 -5.22
N ALA A 100 4.32 5.17 -6.49
CA ALA A 100 3.58 4.61 -7.61
C ALA A 100 4.46 3.81 -8.59
N ASP A 101 4.07 2.56 -8.86
CA ASP A 101 4.67 1.75 -9.91
C ASP A 101 4.05 2.09 -11.27
N TRP A 102 4.75 2.93 -12.04
CA TRP A 102 4.25 3.49 -13.29
C TRP A 102 4.01 2.42 -14.35
N ALA A 103 2.77 2.39 -14.86
CA ALA A 103 2.35 1.52 -15.96
C ALA A 103 2.70 0.03 -15.76
N ARG A 104 2.64 -0.45 -14.50
CA ARG A 104 2.97 -1.84 -14.15
C ARG A 104 2.00 -2.86 -14.73
N CYS A 105 0.70 -2.54 -14.78
CA CYS A 105 -0.30 -3.45 -15.34
C CYS A 105 -0.12 -3.53 -16.86
N ILE A 106 0.26 -4.70 -17.38
CA ILE A 106 0.53 -4.87 -18.82
C ILE A 106 -0.74 -4.64 -19.65
N GLU A 107 -1.88 -5.15 -19.18
CA GLU A 107 -3.15 -5.10 -19.92
C GLU A 107 -3.74 -3.70 -20.02
N THR A 108 -3.69 -2.93 -18.92
CA THR A 108 -4.34 -1.61 -18.87
C THR A 108 -3.35 -0.45 -18.92
N ARG A 109 -2.05 -0.72 -18.79
CA ARG A 109 -0.96 0.27 -18.61
C ARG A 109 -1.21 1.25 -17.46
N ARG A 110 -2.12 0.93 -16.54
CA ARG A 110 -2.39 1.73 -15.33
C ARG A 110 -1.34 1.45 -14.27
N SER A 111 -0.96 2.50 -13.56
CA SER A 111 -0.03 2.43 -12.44
C SER A 111 -0.69 1.82 -11.21
N THR A 112 0.10 1.25 -10.31
CA THR A 112 -0.37 0.88 -8.96
C THR A 112 0.25 1.86 -7.98
N TYR A 113 -0.57 2.50 -7.16
CA TYR A 113 -0.09 3.38 -6.11
C TYR A 113 -0.29 2.74 -4.75
N GLY A 114 0.52 3.16 -3.80
CA GLY A 114 0.39 2.75 -2.42
C GLY A 114 0.87 3.83 -1.47
N TYR A 115 0.42 3.72 -0.23
CA TYR A 115 0.88 4.58 0.84
C TYR A 115 0.93 3.82 2.16
N SER A 116 1.72 4.34 3.08
CA SER A 116 1.69 4.01 4.52
C SER A 116 1.71 5.28 5.33
N ILE A 117 0.79 5.39 6.28
CA ILE A 117 0.65 6.53 7.18
C ILE A 117 0.85 6.05 8.61
N PHE A 118 1.76 6.72 9.31
CA PHE A 118 2.16 6.46 10.67
C PHE A 118 1.68 7.58 11.59
N LEU A 119 1.25 7.20 12.79
CA LEU A 119 1.02 8.08 13.93
C LEU A 119 2.06 7.74 15.01
N GLY A 120 3.04 8.62 15.19
CA GLY A 120 4.29 8.28 15.85
C GLY A 120 4.98 7.14 15.10
N ASP A 121 5.35 6.07 15.81
CA ASP A 121 5.96 4.88 15.21
C ASP A 121 4.92 3.84 14.74
N ASN A 122 3.62 4.09 14.92
CA ASN A 122 2.59 3.10 14.63
C ASN A 122 1.98 3.29 13.25
N LEU A 123 1.95 2.24 12.43
CA LEU A 123 1.21 2.24 11.17
C LEU A 123 -0.30 2.25 11.46
N VAL A 124 -1.00 3.27 10.96
CA VAL A 124 -2.45 3.46 11.21
C VAL A 124 -3.30 3.44 9.94
N SER A 125 -2.72 3.72 8.78
CA SER A 125 -3.42 3.65 7.49
C SER A 125 -2.48 3.22 6.37
N TRP A 126 -2.97 2.43 5.43
CA TRP A 126 -2.21 1.92 4.28
C TRP A 126 -3.14 1.60 3.12
N SER A 127 -2.57 1.59 1.91
CA SER A 127 -3.32 1.23 0.70
C SER A 127 -2.39 0.66 -0.37
N ALA A 128 -2.94 -0.25 -1.17
CA ALA A 128 -2.35 -0.80 -2.38
C ALA A 128 -3.45 -0.85 -3.44
N LYS A 129 -3.45 0.07 -4.41
CA LYS A 129 -4.55 0.22 -5.37
C LYS A 129 -4.05 0.57 -6.77
N LYS A 130 -4.72 0.03 -7.78
CA LYS A 130 -4.53 0.45 -9.17
C LYS A 130 -5.12 1.86 -9.38
N GLN A 131 -4.38 2.74 -10.04
CA GLN A 131 -4.88 4.05 -10.43
C GLN A 131 -6.05 3.90 -11.42
N PRO A 132 -7.10 4.74 -11.32
CA PRO A 132 -8.27 4.64 -12.18
C PRO A 132 -7.97 5.01 -13.63
N THR A 133 -6.99 5.89 -13.86
CA THR A 133 -6.58 6.37 -15.18
C THR A 133 -5.12 6.03 -15.47
N VAL A 134 -4.77 6.00 -16.74
CA VAL A 134 -3.38 5.79 -17.19
C VAL A 134 -2.61 7.09 -16.99
N ALA A 135 -1.44 7.02 -16.36
CA ALA A 135 -0.51 8.13 -16.28
C ALA A 135 0.44 8.12 -17.48
N ARG A 136 0.73 9.30 -18.02
CA ARG A 136 1.60 9.50 -19.19
C ARG A 136 3.07 9.68 -18.80
N SER A 137 3.36 9.86 -17.52
CA SER A 137 4.73 9.90 -16.98
C SER A 137 4.79 9.31 -15.57
N SER A 138 5.99 8.94 -15.10
CA SER A 138 6.19 8.52 -13.72
C SER A 138 5.88 9.64 -12.73
N CYS A 139 6.31 10.87 -13.02
CA CYS A 139 6.01 12.06 -12.22
C CYS A 139 4.50 12.23 -12.01
N GLU A 140 3.69 12.06 -13.06
CA GLU A 140 2.24 12.14 -12.98
C GLU A 140 1.63 11.06 -12.08
N SER A 141 2.07 9.80 -12.21
CA SER A 141 1.56 8.73 -11.34
C SER A 141 1.95 8.92 -9.89
N GLU A 142 3.17 9.39 -9.63
CA GLU A 142 3.66 9.71 -8.28
C GLU A 142 2.88 10.86 -7.66
N TYR A 143 2.64 11.91 -8.43
CA TYR A 143 1.89 13.07 -7.95
C TYR A 143 0.44 12.71 -7.62
N ARG A 144 -0.20 11.86 -8.44
CA ARG A 144 -1.52 11.28 -8.12
C ARG A 144 -1.50 10.43 -6.85
N ALA A 145 -0.44 9.65 -6.64
CA ALA A 145 -0.28 8.86 -5.42
C ALA A 145 -0.16 9.79 -4.20
N MET A 146 0.66 10.85 -4.31
CA MET A 146 0.80 11.86 -3.28
C MET A 146 -0.54 12.53 -2.94
N ALA A 147 -1.37 12.85 -3.95
CA ALA A 147 -2.67 13.48 -3.72
C ALA A 147 -3.61 12.55 -2.93
N ASN A 148 -3.66 11.26 -3.28
CA ASN A 148 -4.44 10.28 -2.53
C ASN A 148 -3.93 10.11 -1.09
N ALA A 149 -2.61 10.04 -0.89
CA ALA A 149 -2.02 9.94 0.45
C ALA A 149 -2.24 11.22 1.28
N ALA A 150 -2.17 12.40 0.64
CA ALA A 150 -2.43 13.68 1.29
C ALA A 150 -3.88 13.79 1.78
N ALA A 151 -4.87 13.33 1.00
CA ALA A 151 -6.26 13.32 1.44
C ALA A 151 -6.46 12.52 2.73
N GLU A 152 -5.83 11.35 2.83
CA GLU A 152 -5.87 10.47 4.00
C GLU A 152 -5.12 11.08 5.21
N LEU A 153 -3.98 11.73 4.97
CA LEU A 153 -3.25 12.47 6.00
C LEU A 153 -4.10 13.61 6.57
N ILE A 154 -4.74 14.40 5.71
CA ILE A 154 -5.60 15.51 6.14
C ILE A 154 -6.81 14.99 6.91
N TRP A 155 -7.45 13.92 6.44
CA TRP A 155 -8.53 13.27 7.18
C TRP A 155 -8.08 12.84 8.58
N LEU A 156 -6.91 12.19 8.70
CA LEU A 156 -6.36 11.77 9.99
C LEU A 156 -6.06 12.98 10.90
N THR A 157 -5.52 14.06 10.35
CA THR A 157 -5.27 15.29 11.16
C THR A 157 -6.55 15.94 11.66
N HIS A 158 -7.61 15.98 10.85
CA HIS A 158 -8.92 16.46 11.32
C HIS A 158 -9.47 15.57 12.44
N LEU A 159 -9.33 14.24 12.31
CA LEU A 159 -9.71 13.32 13.38
C LEU A 159 -8.94 13.58 14.68
N LEU A 160 -7.61 13.80 14.60
CA LEU A 160 -6.80 14.13 15.78
C LEU A 160 -7.24 15.46 16.42
N HIS A 161 -7.55 16.46 15.60
CA HIS A 161 -8.06 17.74 16.06
C HIS A 161 -9.40 17.59 16.81
N ASP A 162 -10.34 16.82 16.27
CA ASP A 162 -11.64 16.54 16.88
C ASP A 162 -11.51 15.75 18.19
N LEU A 163 -10.47 14.91 18.31
CA LEU A 163 -10.10 14.21 19.54
C LEU A 163 -9.28 15.08 20.52
N HIS A 164 -9.09 16.37 20.22
CA HIS A 164 -8.32 17.33 21.01
C HIS A 164 -6.84 16.92 21.22
N ILE A 165 -6.26 16.20 20.26
CA ILE A 165 -4.86 15.81 20.26
C ILE A 165 -4.06 16.86 19.48
N SER A 166 -3.18 17.59 20.18
CA SER A 166 -2.27 18.53 19.54
C SER A 166 -1.28 17.79 18.64
N HIS A 167 -1.14 18.21 17.39
CA HIS A 167 -0.23 17.61 16.42
C HIS A 167 0.44 18.71 15.57
N GLN A 168 1.57 18.35 14.95
CA GLN A 168 2.22 19.19 13.95
C GLN A 168 1.62 18.95 12.55
N ALA A 169 2.01 19.78 11.59
CA ALA A 169 1.66 19.53 10.20
C ALA A 169 2.21 18.16 9.74
N PRO A 170 1.40 17.31 9.08
CA PRO A 170 1.84 16.01 8.60
C PRO A 170 2.94 16.15 7.55
N THR A 171 3.87 15.21 7.54
CA THR A 171 4.89 15.09 6.50
C THR A 171 4.54 13.98 5.53
N LEU A 172 4.59 14.24 4.22
CA LEU A 172 4.43 13.28 3.16
C LEU A 172 5.75 13.09 2.40
N LEU A 173 6.24 11.86 2.41
CA LEU A 173 7.49 11.43 1.78
C LEU A 173 7.22 10.81 0.41
N CYS A 174 7.99 11.23 -0.58
CA CYS A 174 7.98 10.68 -1.94
C CYS A 174 9.41 10.63 -2.49
N ASP A 175 9.76 9.59 -3.24
CA ASP A 175 11.09 9.38 -3.81
C ASP A 175 11.21 9.95 -5.24
N ASN A 176 10.18 10.64 -5.74
CA ASN A 176 10.22 11.33 -7.02
C ASN A 176 10.51 12.83 -6.83
N LYS A 177 11.75 13.24 -7.13
CA LYS A 177 12.19 14.64 -7.04
C LYS A 177 11.35 15.58 -7.89
N SER A 178 10.89 15.14 -9.06
CA SER A 178 10.05 15.97 -9.95
C SER A 178 8.67 16.20 -9.33
N ALA A 179 8.07 15.19 -8.70
CA ALA A 179 6.79 15.33 -8.02
C ALA A 179 6.89 16.26 -6.80
N ILE A 180 7.97 16.11 -6.00
CA ILE A 180 8.26 17.04 -4.89
C ILE A 180 8.43 18.47 -5.40
N PHE A 181 9.22 18.66 -6.46
CA PHE A 181 9.41 19.98 -7.07
C PHE A 181 8.08 20.59 -7.53
N LEU A 182 7.21 19.82 -8.19
CA LEU A 182 5.88 20.29 -8.60
C LEU A 182 5.01 20.71 -7.40
N SER A 183 5.10 20.00 -6.28
CA SER A 183 4.29 20.29 -5.08
C SER A 183 4.68 21.60 -4.39
N GLN A 184 5.93 22.04 -4.57
CA GLN A 184 6.50 23.22 -3.90
C GLN A 184 6.54 24.47 -4.79
N ASN A 185 6.37 24.34 -6.11
CA ASN A 185 6.57 25.43 -7.07
C ASN A 185 5.27 25.83 -7.80
N PRO A 186 4.65 26.99 -7.46
CA PRO A 186 3.36 27.40 -8.04
C PRO A 186 3.42 27.72 -9.54
N VAL A 187 4.61 28.01 -10.09
CA VAL A 187 4.81 28.40 -11.50
C VAL A 187 4.81 27.18 -12.46
N ALA A 188 4.92 25.96 -11.95
CA ALA A 188 5.06 24.75 -12.77
C ALA A 188 3.74 24.24 -13.40
N HIS A 189 2.61 24.89 -13.10
CA HIS A 189 1.24 24.51 -13.52
C HIS A 189 1.09 24.29 -15.04
N LYS A 190 1.80 25.07 -15.86
CA LYS A 190 1.68 25.02 -17.33
C LYS A 190 1.94 23.63 -17.93
N HIS A 191 2.61 22.73 -17.21
CA HIS A 191 2.95 21.37 -17.65
C HIS A 191 2.04 20.26 -17.09
N ALA A 192 1.08 20.57 -16.19
CA ALA A 192 0.34 19.58 -15.39
C ALA A 192 -1.20 19.56 -15.59
N LYS A 193 -1.71 20.12 -16.70
CA LYS A 193 -3.17 20.26 -16.96
C LYS A 193 -4.01 18.97 -16.83
N HIS A 194 -3.41 17.80 -16.98
CA HIS A 194 -4.09 16.50 -16.92
C HIS A 194 -4.18 15.92 -15.49
N ILE A 195 -3.62 16.63 -14.49
CA ILE A 195 -3.72 16.36 -13.05
C ILE A 195 -4.02 17.65 -12.28
N ASP A 196 -4.73 18.59 -12.91
CA ASP A 196 -4.90 19.97 -12.42
C ASP A 196 -5.49 20.04 -11.00
N ILE A 197 -6.50 19.20 -10.74
CA ILE A 197 -7.14 19.10 -9.42
C ILE A 197 -6.17 18.60 -8.36
N ASP A 198 -5.46 17.50 -8.63
CA ASP A 198 -4.46 16.94 -7.71
C ASP A 198 -3.33 17.95 -7.45
N TYR A 199 -2.91 18.66 -8.50
CA TYR A 199 -1.91 19.72 -8.44
C TYR A 199 -2.33 20.82 -7.48
N HIS A 200 -3.49 21.44 -7.71
CA HIS A 200 -4.00 22.52 -6.86
C HIS A 200 -4.23 22.05 -5.42
N PHE A 201 -4.76 20.84 -5.24
CA PHE A 201 -5.00 20.26 -3.92
C PHE A 201 -3.73 20.18 -3.07
N ILE A 202 -2.66 19.55 -3.58
CA ILE A 202 -1.40 19.45 -2.83
C ILE A 202 -0.78 20.83 -2.61
N GLN A 203 -0.79 21.70 -3.63
CA GLN A 203 -0.18 23.03 -3.50
C GLN A 203 -0.88 23.89 -2.45
N GLU A 204 -2.21 23.88 -2.41
CA GLU A 204 -2.96 24.62 -1.40
C GLU A 204 -2.58 24.14 0.01
N LEU A 205 -2.46 22.83 0.21
CA LEU A 205 -2.06 22.26 1.49
C LEU A 205 -0.62 22.65 1.87
N VAL A 206 0.31 22.64 0.93
CA VAL A 206 1.71 23.01 1.16
C VAL A 206 1.85 24.52 1.45
N LEU A 207 1.22 25.37 0.64
CA LEU A 207 1.27 26.83 0.79
C LEU A 207 0.57 27.31 2.07
N SER A 208 -0.48 26.61 2.51
CA SER A 208 -1.16 26.89 3.78
C SER A 208 -0.48 26.25 5.00
N HIS A 209 0.68 25.61 4.83
CA HIS A 209 1.44 24.91 5.88
C HIS A 209 0.64 23.77 6.56
N LYS A 210 -0.38 23.23 5.88
CA LYS A 210 -1.17 22.08 6.33
C LYS A 210 -0.54 20.74 5.93
N LEU A 211 0.43 20.74 5.03
CA LEU A 211 1.18 19.56 4.60
C LEU A 211 2.63 19.94 4.31
N ILE A 212 3.56 19.09 4.72
CA ILE A 212 4.98 19.21 4.39
C ILE A 212 5.33 18.08 3.41
N THR A 213 5.84 18.40 2.23
CA THR A 213 6.32 17.39 1.28
C THR A 213 7.84 17.30 1.31
N GLN A 214 8.40 16.09 1.39
CA GLN A 214 9.84 15.87 1.46
C GLN A 214 10.29 14.69 0.60
N PHE A 215 11.50 14.80 0.04
CA PHE A 215 12.13 13.72 -0.69
C PHE A 215 12.67 12.65 0.27
N ILE A 216 12.49 11.37 -0.10
CA ILE A 216 13.14 10.24 0.56
C ILE A 216 13.89 9.36 -0.47
N PRO A 217 15.05 8.78 -0.12
CA PRO A 217 15.68 7.77 -0.97
C PRO A 217 14.80 6.53 -1.15
N SER A 218 14.77 5.94 -2.36
CA SER A 218 13.92 4.78 -2.69
C SER A 218 14.20 3.55 -1.81
N ASP A 219 15.44 3.37 -1.34
CA ASP A 219 15.81 2.29 -0.40
C ASP A 219 15.15 2.41 0.98
N LEU A 220 14.61 3.58 1.32
CA LEU A 220 13.87 3.86 2.55
C LEU A 220 12.37 4.09 2.29
N GLN A 221 11.89 3.92 1.05
CA GLN A 221 10.51 4.13 0.66
C GLN A 221 9.62 2.98 1.14
N LEU A 222 8.97 3.14 2.30
CA LEU A 222 8.12 2.08 2.86
C LEU A 222 6.89 1.77 1.99
N ALA A 223 6.46 2.70 1.14
CA ALA A 223 5.32 2.47 0.26
C ALA A 223 5.60 1.44 -0.86
N ASP A 224 6.87 1.11 -1.14
CA ASP A 224 7.28 0.13 -2.15
C ASP A 224 6.61 -1.24 -1.96
N ILE A 225 6.46 -1.67 -0.70
CA ILE A 225 5.85 -2.96 -0.35
C ILE A 225 4.37 -3.05 -0.80
N PHE A 226 3.71 -1.91 -1.02
CA PHE A 226 2.33 -1.84 -1.46
C PHE A 226 2.15 -1.77 -2.98
N ILE A 227 3.23 -1.64 -3.74
CA ILE A 227 3.16 -1.47 -5.21
C ILE A 227 4.00 -2.49 -5.99
N LYS A 228 4.97 -3.14 -5.34
CA LYS A 228 5.94 -4.04 -5.98
C LYS A 228 6.02 -5.39 -5.27
N SER A 229 6.32 -6.42 -6.05
CA SER A 229 6.71 -7.73 -5.52
C SER A 229 8.22 -7.72 -5.22
N LEU A 230 8.56 -7.66 -3.94
CA LEU A 230 9.93 -7.42 -3.49
C LEU A 230 10.72 -8.72 -3.27
N PRO A 231 12.06 -8.71 -3.46
CA PRO A 231 12.94 -9.76 -2.99
C PRO A 231 12.81 -9.98 -1.48
N ARG A 232 13.06 -11.22 -1.03
CA ARG A 232 12.89 -11.62 0.37
C ARG A 232 13.55 -10.66 1.39
N PRO A 233 14.82 -10.26 1.25
CA PRO A 233 15.45 -9.40 2.26
C PRO A 233 14.74 -8.06 2.41
N LEU A 234 14.41 -7.42 1.29
CA LEU A 234 13.75 -6.11 1.27
C LEU A 234 12.29 -6.21 1.76
N PHE A 235 11.56 -7.26 1.35
CA PHE A 235 10.22 -7.53 1.86
C PHE A 235 10.20 -7.68 3.39
N GLN A 236 11.15 -8.45 3.94
CA GLN A 236 11.24 -8.68 5.38
C GLN A 236 11.64 -7.40 6.13
N PHE A 237 12.53 -6.60 5.56
CA PHE A 237 12.91 -5.28 6.09
C PHE A 237 11.71 -4.35 6.17
N PHE A 238 10.99 -4.13 5.08
CA PHE A 238 9.82 -3.24 5.08
C PHE A 238 8.69 -3.78 5.95
N ARG A 239 8.40 -5.09 5.93
CA ARG A 239 7.41 -5.70 6.84
C ARG A 239 7.74 -5.41 8.31
N ALA A 240 9.01 -5.50 8.69
CA ALA A 240 9.44 -5.17 10.05
C ALA A 240 9.25 -3.67 10.35
N LYS A 241 9.54 -2.78 9.40
CA LYS A 241 9.30 -1.33 9.51
C LYS A 241 7.82 -0.94 9.57
N LEU A 242 6.93 -1.75 8.98
CA LEU A 242 5.48 -1.64 9.15
C LEU A 242 5.00 -2.17 10.52
N HIS A 243 5.90 -2.61 11.40
CA HIS A 243 5.57 -3.22 12.70
C HIS A 243 4.71 -4.49 12.60
N VAL A 244 4.86 -5.22 11.48
CA VAL A 244 4.28 -6.55 11.32
C VAL A 244 5.31 -7.60 11.72
N GLY A 245 5.12 -8.16 12.90
CA GLY A 245 6.00 -9.18 13.47
C GLY A 245 5.21 -10.23 14.24
N PRO A 246 5.89 -11.21 14.87
CA PRO A 246 5.25 -12.14 15.79
C PRO A 246 4.51 -11.37 16.88
N ASN A 247 3.19 -11.42 16.87
CA ASN A 247 2.33 -10.80 17.87
C ASN A 247 1.64 -11.92 18.65
N LEU A 248 2.05 -12.09 19.92
CA LEU A 248 1.55 -13.15 20.80
C LEU A 248 0.09 -12.92 21.23
N THR A 249 -0.45 -11.70 21.11
CA THR A 249 -1.82 -11.38 21.54
C THR A 249 -2.86 -11.50 20.41
N LEU A 250 -2.44 -11.56 19.14
CA LEU A 250 -3.33 -11.75 18.00
C LEU A 250 -3.03 -13.11 17.35
N CYS A 251 -3.78 -14.14 17.76
CA CYS A 251 -3.76 -15.43 17.09
C CYS A 251 -4.93 -15.52 16.10
N LEU A 252 -4.67 -16.02 14.88
CA LEU A 252 -5.72 -16.39 13.92
C LEU A 252 -6.51 -17.64 14.36
N ARG A 253 -6.06 -18.32 15.42
CA ARG A 253 -6.93 -19.21 16.19
C ARG A 253 -7.71 -18.28 17.11
N GLY A 254 -8.97 -18.00 16.79
CA GLY A 254 -9.84 -17.31 17.72
C GLY A 254 -9.70 -17.97 19.09
N ASP A 255 -9.50 -17.18 20.13
CA ASP A 255 -9.63 -17.68 21.49
C ASP A 255 -11.12 -17.95 21.73
N ASP A 256 -11.61 -19.07 21.20
CA ASP A 256 -12.87 -19.69 21.63
C ASP A 256 -12.62 -20.27 23.04
N ARG A 257 -12.49 -19.36 24.01
CA ARG A 257 -12.63 -19.66 25.43
C ARG A 257 -13.85 -18.93 25.95
N LYS A 258 -15.00 -19.55 25.76
CA LYS A 258 -16.08 -19.58 26.74
C LYS A 258 -16.62 -21.00 26.84
#